data_AF-A0A920I6U2-F1
#
_entry.id   AF-A0A920I6U2-F1
#
_cell.length_a   1.000
_cell.length_b   1.000
_cell.length_c   1.000
_cell.angle_alpha   90.00
_cell.angle_beta   90.00
_cell.angle_gamma   90.00
#
_symmetry.space_group_name_H-M   'P 1'
#
loop_
_entity.id
_entity.type
_entity.pdbx_description
1 polymer ?
#
loop_
_entity_poly.entity_id
_entity_poly.type
_entity_poly.pdbx_seq_one_letter_code
_entity_poly.pdbx_strand_id
1 'polypeptide(L)'
;MFLGGIGVDSMSGTIPESLFAAFQMTFAIITPALVIGAYVERMKFAAVLIFSVLWLLFVYAPVTHWVWGGGIMAGWGVMDFAGGIVVHATAGTAALVCAVIVGKRRHFPQS
;
A
#
# COMPACT_ATOMS: atom_id res chain seq x y z
N MET A 1 5.06 21.42 10.08
CA MET A 1 5.95 20.25 10.28
C MET A 1 5.13 18.98 10.07
N PHE A 2 5.74 17.91 9.57
CA PHE A 2 5.13 16.58 9.58
C PHE A 2 4.74 16.20 11.02
N LEU A 3 3.51 15.68 11.19
CA LEU A 3 2.89 15.40 12.51
C LEU A 3 2.75 16.60 13.45
N GLY A 4 2.87 17.83 12.94
CA GLY A 4 2.66 19.05 13.72
C GLY A 4 1.18 19.21 14.08
N GLY A 5 0.78 18.64 15.22
CA GLY A 5 -0.61 18.54 15.66
C GLY A 5 -0.86 17.31 16.55
N ILE A 6 0.03 16.32 16.50
CA ILE A 6 -0.02 15.14 17.37
C ILE A 6 0.78 15.42 18.64
N GLY A 7 0.07 15.68 19.74
CA GLY A 7 0.63 15.85 21.07
C GLY A 7 0.66 14.54 21.86
N VAL A 8 1.20 14.58 23.08
CA VAL A 8 1.20 13.43 24.01
C VAL A 8 -0.21 12.98 24.41
N ASP A 9 -1.16 13.92 24.43
CA ASP A 9 -2.56 13.67 24.79
C ASP A 9 -3.46 13.42 23.56
N SER A 10 -2.90 13.40 22.34
CA SER A 10 -3.65 13.13 21.11
C SER A 10 -4.08 11.66 21.04
N MET A 11 -5.36 11.41 20.80
CA MET A 11 -5.97 10.08 20.83
C MET A 11 -6.67 9.74 19.51
N SER A 12 -6.53 8.49 19.07
CA SER A 12 -7.32 7.86 18.01
C SER A 12 -8.13 6.71 18.62
N GLY A 13 -9.43 6.94 18.83
CA GLY A 13 -10.27 6.00 19.58
C GLY A 13 -9.77 5.83 21.01
N THR A 14 -9.31 4.63 21.35
CA THR A 14 -8.84 4.26 22.70
C THR A 14 -7.32 4.22 22.85
N ILE A 15 -6.56 4.56 21.78
CA ILE A 15 -5.09 4.51 21.78
C ILE A 15 -4.49 5.86 21.39
N PRO A 16 -3.22 6.15 21.74
CA PRO A 16 -2.53 7.35 21.30
C PRO A 16 -2.49 7.48 19.77
N GLU A 17 -2.68 8.68 19.25
CA GLU A 17 -2.71 8.93 17.80
C GLU A 17 -1.36 8.59 17.15
N SER A 18 -0.25 8.83 17.86
CA SER A 18 1.09 8.43 17.42
C SER A 18 1.24 6.91 17.27
N LEU A 19 0.62 6.13 18.16
CA LEU A 19 0.61 4.67 18.09
C LEU A 19 -0.25 4.19 16.91
N PHE A 20 -1.42 4.80 16.70
CA PHE A 20 -2.26 4.51 15.55
C PHE A 20 -1.54 4.81 14.23
N ALA A 21 -0.86 5.97 14.13
CA ALA A 21 -0.07 6.33 12.97
C ALA A 21 1.06 5.33 12.71
N ALA A 22 1.82 4.95 13.74
CA ALA A 22 2.88 3.95 13.64
C ALA A 22 2.34 2.59 13.18
N PHE A 23 1.20 2.16 13.72
CA PHE A 23 0.53 0.94 13.29
C PHE A 23 0.14 1.01 11.81
N GLN A 24 -0.53 2.07 11.37
CA GLN A 24 -0.92 2.26 9.96
C GLN A 24 0.27 2.32 9.00
N MET A 25 1.40 2.89 9.44
CA MET A 25 2.63 2.91 8.64
C MET A 25 3.18 1.50 8.36
N THR A 26 2.94 0.51 9.22
CA THR A 26 3.36 -0.88 8.94
C THR A 26 2.63 -1.46 7.73
N PHE A 27 1.32 -1.20 7.60
CA PHE A 27 0.51 -1.57 6.44
C PHE A 27 0.98 -0.81 5.20
N ALA A 28 1.27 0.48 5.34
CA ALA A 28 1.80 1.29 4.24
C ALA A 28 3.14 0.75 3.72
N ILE A 29 4.05 0.31 4.60
CA ILE A 29 5.36 -0.21 4.18
C ILE A 29 5.23 -1.58 3.50
N ILE A 30 4.42 -2.49 4.05
CA ILE A 30 4.34 -3.87 3.51
C ILE A 30 3.63 -3.93 2.15
N THR A 31 2.63 -3.07 1.92
CA THR A 31 1.76 -3.18 0.73
C THR A 31 2.51 -3.07 -0.61
N PRO A 32 3.30 -2.01 -0.89
CA PRO A 32 4.08 -1.95 -2.14
C PRO A 32 5.18 -3.03 -2.17
N ALA A 33 5.68 -3.48 -1.01
CA ALA A 33 6.68 -4.55 -0.94
C ALA A 33 6.12 -5.90 -1.40
N LEU A 34 4.83 -6.17 -1.19
CA LEU A 34 4.16 -7.36 -1.73
C LEU A 34 4.15 -7.37 -3.27
N VAL A 35 4.09 -6.20 -3.91
CA VAL A 35 4.10 -6.08 -5.37
C VAL A 35 5.48 -6.44 -5.96
N ILE A 36 6.57 -6.17 -5.21
CA ILE A 36 7.95 -6.42 -5.65
C ILE A 36 8.16 -7.88 -6.05
N GLY A 37 7.50 -8.83 -5.38
CA GLY A 37 7.57 -10.24 -5.73
C GLY A 37 7.18 -10.56 -7.17
N ALA A 38 6.33 -9.73 -7.81
CA ALA A 38 5.86 -9.95 -9.18
C ALA A 38 6.90 -9.62 -10.26
N TYR A 39 7.85 -8.74 -9.95
CA TYR A 39 8.86 -8.25 -10.91
C TYR A 39 10.29 -8.30 -10.34
N VAL A 40 10.50 -9.11 -9.30
CA VAL A 40 11.82 -9.31 -8.70
C VAL A 40 12.82 -9.70 -9.79
N GLU A 41 14.00 -9.09 -9.77
CA GLU A 41 15.07 -9.26 -10.77
C GLU A 41 14.74 -8.82 -12.21
N ARG A 42 13.58 -8.19 -12.46
CA ARG A 42 13.17 -7.70 -13.80
C ARG A 42 13.16 -6.19 -13.94
N MET A 43 13.32 -5.46 -12.84
CA MET A 43 13.33 -3.99 -12.81
C MET A 43 14.57 -3.46 -12.11
N LYS A 44 15.06 -2.29 -12.55
CA LYS A 44 16.12 -1.55 -11.85
C LYS A 44 15.59 -1.12 -10.48
N PHE A 45 16.44 -1.15 -9.45
CA PHE A 45 16.06 -0.74 -8.09
C PHE A 45 15.47 0.67 -8.03
N ALA A 46 16.03 1.62 -8.79
CA ALA A 46 15.48 2.98 -8.89
C ALA A 46 14.02 3.01 -9.39
N ALA A 47 13.66 2.14 -10.34
CA ALA A 47 12.28 2.03 -10.82
C ALA A 47 11.34 1.45 -9.73
N VAL A 48 11.85 0.55 -8.88
CA VAL A 48 11.11 0.02 -7.73
C VAL A 48 10.80 1.13 -6.71
N LEU A 49 11.80 1.97 -6.38
CA LEU A 49 11.59 3.09 -5.44
C LEU A 49 10.57 4.10 -5.97
N ILE A 50 10.70 4.50 -7.23
CA ILE A 50 9.77 5.44 -7.88
C ILE A 50 8.36 4.85 -7.91
N PHE A 51 8.23 3.57 -8.30
CA PHE A 51 6.96 2.87 -8.27
C PHE A 51 6.34 2.88 -6.87
N SER A 52 7.09 2.48 -5.84
CA SER A 52 6.58 2.41 -4.47
C SER A 52 6.09 3.78 -3.96
N VAL A 53 6.83 4.86 -4.22
CA VAL A 53 6.42 6.22 -3.81
C VAL A 53 5.14 6.64 -4.52
N LEU A 54 5.08 6.50 -5.85
CA LEU A 54 3.91 6.89 -6.62
C LEU A 54 2.69 6.03 -6.25
N TRP A 55 2.90 4.73 -6.07
CA TRP A 55 1.84 3.79 -5.71
C TRP A 55 1.27 4.09 -4.33
N LEU A 56 2.13 4.44 -3.35
CA LEU A 56 1.68 4.85 -2.03
C LEU A 56 0.80 6.10 -2.06
N LEU A 57 1.16 7.09 -2.88
CA LEU A 57 0.44 8.36 -2.97
C LEU A 57 -0.86 8.25 -3.75
N PHE A 58 -0.85 7.55 -4.89
CA PHE A 58 -1.96 7.54 -5.83
C PHE A 58 -2.89 6.32 -5.71
N VAL A 59 -2.46 5.26 -5.03
CA VAL A 59 -3.28 4.03 -4.87
C VAL A 59 -3.51 3.75 -3.40
N TYR A 60 -2.45 3.53 -2.61
CA TYR A 60 -2.59 3.11 -1.22
C TYR A 60 -3.33 4.14 -0.37
N ALA A 61 -2.88 5.40 -0.36
CA ALA A 61 -3.45 6.44 0.48
C ALA A 61 -4.93 6.74 0.14
N PRO A 62 -5.34 6.88 -1.15
CA PRO A 62 -6.75 7.04 -1.51
C PRO A 62 -7.61 5.84 -1.09
N VAL A 63 -7.18 4.61 -1.37
CA VAL A 63 -7.96 3.40 -1.02
C VAL A 63 -8.06 3.24 0.50
N THR A 64 -6.98 3.52 1.24
CA THR A 64 -6.98 3.53 2.70
C THR A 64 -8.00 4.53 3.23
N HIS A 65 -8.06 5.74 2.66
CA HIS A 65 -9.05 6.74 3.05
C HIS A 65 -10.48 6.29 2.73
N TRP A 66 -10.71 5.68 1.56
CA TRP A 66 -12.02 5.17 1.16
C TRP A 66 -12.57 4.11 2.10
N VAL A 67 -11.71 3.19 2.56
CA VAL A 67 -12.11 2.00 3.32
C VAL A 67 -12.01 2.21 4.84
N TRP A 68 -10.92 2.80 5.32
CA TRP A 68 -10.65 2.97 6.77
C TRP A 68 -10.74 4.41 7.25
N GLY A 69 -10.53 5.38 6.38
CA GLY A 69 -10.50 6.80 6.72
C GLY A 69 -11.86 7.50 6.73
N GLY A 70 -12.98 6.75 6.74
CA GLY A 70 -14.33 7.30 6.69
C GLY A 70 -14.78 7.79 5.30
N GLY A 71 -14.10 7.37 4.24
CA GLY A 71 -14.46 7.72 2.87
C GLY A 71 -15.63 6.90 2.31
N ILE A 72 -15.74 6.88 0.97
CA ILE A 72 -16.92 6.36 0.26
C ILE A 72 -17.26 4.90 0.57
N MET A 73 -16.27 4.01 0.68
CA MET A 73 -16.50 2.58 0.89
C MET A 73 -16.88 2.28 2.33
N ALA A 74 -16.31 3.03 3.28
CA ALA A 74 -16.77 3.02 4.66
C ALA A 74 -18.25 3.44 4.75
N GLY A 75 -18.66 4.47 4.01
CA GLY A 75 -20.06 4.91 3.92
C GLY A 75 -21.01 3.89 3.28
N TRP A 76 -20.50 3.00 2.44
CA TRP A 76 -21.27 1.88 1.86
C TRP A 76 -21.38 0.66 2.79
N GLY A 77 -20.73 0.69 3.96
CA GLY A 77 -20.73 -0.44 4.91
C GLY A 77 -19.78 -1.57 4.51
N VAL A 78 -18.73 -1.29 3.72
CA VAL A 78 -17.72 -2.29 3.38
C VAL A 78 -16.99 -2.76 4.65
N MET A 79 -16.93 -4.08 4.83
CA MET A 79 -16.22 -4.69 5.94
C MET A 79 -14.83 -5.15 5.49
N ASP A 80 -13.81 -4.35 5.81
CA ASP A 80 -12.41 -4.72 5.64
C ASP A 80 -11.66 -4.52 6.97
N PHE A 81 -11.54 -5.59 7.74
CA PHE A 81 -11.00 -5.51 9.10
C PHE A 81 -9.48 -5.31 9.14
N ALA A 82 -8.74 -5.98 8.27
CA ALA A 82 -7.27 -6.07 8.34
C ALA A 82 -6.56 -5.90 6.98
N GLY A 83 -7.26 -5.43 5.96
CA GLY A 83 -6.65 -4.97 4.71
C GLY A 83 -6.79 -5.97 3.58
N GLY A 84 -7.86 -6.76 3.60
CA GLY A 84 -8.23 -7.61 2.46
C GLY A 84 -8.33 -6.81 1.17
N ILE A 85 -8.93 -5.61 1.23
CA ILE A 85 -9.02 -4.69 0.10
C ILE A 85 -7.79 -3.79 0.07
N VAL A 86 -7.56 -3.04 1.17
CA VAL A 86 -6.55 -1.97 1.22
C VAL A 86 -5.14 -2.47 0.92
N VAL A 87 -4.79 -3.68 1.38
CA VAL A 87 -3.45 -4.28 1.20
C VAL A 87 -3.46 -5.34 0.13
N HIS A 88 -4.23 -6.42 0.30
CA HIS A 88 -4.06 -7.62 -0.50
C HIS A 88 -4.63 -7.48 -1.92
N ALA A 89 -5.87 -6.99 -2.06
CA ALA A 89 -6.50 -6.84 -3.37
C ALA A 89 -5.80 -5.78 -4.23
N THR A 90 -5.46 -4.63 -3.64
CA THR A 90 -4.74 -3.56 -4.34
C THR A 90 -3.34 -4.00 -4.76
N ALA A 91 -2.56 -4.62 -3.85
CA ALA A 91 -1.22 -5.12 -4.17
C ALA A 91 -1.26 -6.27 -5.18
N GLY A 92 -2.21 -7.21 -5.05
CA GLY A 92 -2.39 -8.31 -5.99
C GLY A 92 -2.76 -7.84 -7.40
N THR A 93 -3.63 -6.83 -7.50
CA THR A 93 -3.98 -6.20 -8.78
C THR A 93 -2.77 -5.49 -9.39
N ALA A 94 -2.04 -4.71 -8.60
CA ALA A 94 -0.82 -4.05 -9.04
C ALA A 94 0.23 -5.06 -9.52
N ALA A 95 0.41 -6.16 -8.77
CA ALA A 95 1.33 -7.24 -9.11
C ALA A 95 0.98 -7.89 -10.45
N LEU A 96 -0.30 -8.17 -10.67
CA LEU A 96 -0.79 -8.70 -11.95
C LEU A 96 -0.53 -7.73 -13.10
N VAL A 97 -0.87 -6.46 -12.94
CA VAL A 97 -0.63 -5.43 -13.97
C VAL A 97 0.86 -5.31 -14.27
N CYS A 98 1.71 -5.25 -13.25
CA CYS A 98 3.16 -5.22 -13.42
C CYS A 98 3.67 -6.47 -14.14
N ALA A 99 3.20 -7.67 -13.79
CA ALA A 99 3.60 -8.92 -14.44
C ALA A 99 3.24 -8.93 -15.94
N VAL A 100 2.08 -8.38 -16.29
CA VAL A 100 1.64 -8.25 -17.70
C VAL A 100 2.47 -7.23 -18.45
N ILE A 101 2.70 -6.04 -17.88
CA ILE A 101 3.44 -4.94 -18.54
C ILE A 101 4.94 -5.24 -18.68
N VAL A 102 5.57 -5.76 -17.63
CA VAL A 102 6.99 -6.14 -17.64
C VAL A 102 7.23 -7.34 -18.56
N GLY A 103 6.25 -8.25 -18.63
CA GLY A 103 6.28 -9.40 -19.53
C GLY A 103 7.29 -10.49 -19.11
N LYS A 104 7.40 -11.51 -19.96
CA LYS A 104 8.28 -12.68 -19.73
C LYS A 104 9.76 -12.33 -19.93
N ARG A 105 10.65 -13.02 -19.21
CA ARG A 105 12.10 -12.90 -19.41
C ARG A 105 12.45 -13.29 -20.85
N ARG A 106 13.20 -12.43 -21.53
CA ARG A 106 13.75 -12.75 -22.85
C ARG A 106 14.73 -13.93 -22.70
N HIS A 107 14.56 -14.96 -23.52
CA HIS A 107 15.37 -16.19 -23.59
C HIS A 107 15.14 -17.27 -22.51
N PHE A 108 14.13 -17.16 -21.64
CA PHE A 108 13.75 -18.27 -20.73
C PHE A 108 12.63 -19.13 -21.36
N PRO A 109 12.70 -20.48 -21.33
CA PRO A 109 13.71 -21.34 -20.69
C PRO A 109 14.85 -21.79 -21.62
N GLN A 110 14.99 -21.22 -22.82
CA GLN A 110 15.94 -21.67 -23.86
C GLN A 110 17.39 -21.19 -23.62
N SER A 111 17.83 -21.08 -22.36
CA SER A 111 19.23 -20.77 -22.02
C SER A 111 20.17 -21.88 -22.43
#